data_AF-A0AA39XS88-F1
#
_entry.id   AF-A0AA39XS88-F1
#
_cell.length_a   1.000
_cell.length_b   1.000
_cell.length_c   1.000
_cell.angle_alpha   90.00
_cell.angle_beta   90.00
_cell.angle_gamma   90.00
#
_symmetry.space_group_name_H-M   'P 1'
#
loop_
_entity.id
_entity.type
_entity.pdbx_description
1 polymer ?
#
loop_
_entity_poly.entity_id
_entity_poly.type
_entity_poly.pdbx_seq_one_letter_code
_entity_poly.pdbx_strand_id
1 'polypeptide(L)'
;LLSKPTWSVRSLLPSEPTSTSTTPTITPKQLHHLLRLSALPPPSSPSAEKSMIATLESQLYFVRAIQQVDTTGVEPLRSIRDETAAGLKEASISVETLKEALEKEESWGHCKRPRRRRDVPVDTYGSEDWDALGTASQKVGRYFVVKSGKGVA
;
A
#
# COMPACT_ATOMS: atom_id res chain seq x y z
N LEU A 1 13.74 36.55 22.35
CA LEU A 1 13.25 35.87 21.13
C LEU A 1 12.63 34.50 21.43
N LEU A 2 13.24 33.65 22.28
CA LEU A 2 12.67 32.34 22.68
C LEU A 2 11.61 32.37 23.80
N SER A 3 11.34 33.54 24.41
CA SER A 3 10.42 33.68 25.56
C SER A 3 8.94 33.70 25.18
N LYS A 4 8.61 33.91 23.90
CA LYS A 4 7.24 33.84 23.37
C LYS A 4 7.23 32.79 22.27
N PRO A 5 6.95 31.51 22.57
CA PRO A 5 6.80 30.50 21.53
C PRO A 5 5.60 30.90 20.66
N THR A 6 5.85 31.21 19.39
CA THR A 6 4.81 31.55 18.41
C THR A 6 3.97 30.34 18.04
N TRP A 7 4.52 29.14 18.24
CA TRP A 7 3.80 27.89 18.03
C TRP A 7 4.37 26.82 18.96
N SER A 8 3.51 25.98 19.53
CA SER A 8 3.94 24.80 20.30
C SER A 8 3.29 23.57 19.69
N VAL A 9 4.04 22.48 19.52
CA VAL A 9 3.50 21.19 19.04
C VAL A 9 2.36 20.70 19.95
N ARG A 10 2.37 21.12 21.22
CA ARG A 10 1.33 20.80 22.19
C ARG A 10 -0.04 21.38 21.85
N SER A 11 -0.12 22.44 21.04
CA SER A 11 -1.40 22.95 20.52
C SER A 11 -1.99 22.08 19.41
N LEU A 12 -1.19 21.18 18.83
CA LEU A 12 -1.63 20.14 17.87
C LEU A 12 -1.93 18.81 18.56
N LEU A 13 -1.88 18.74 19.89
CA LEU A 13 -2.28 17.57 20.66
C LEU A 13 -3.59 17.91 21.38
N PRO A 14 -4.51 16.95 21.56
CA PRO A 14 -5.70 17.18 22.37
C PRO A 14 -5.27 17.54 23.79
N SER A 15 -5.74 18.68 24.31
CA SER A 15 -5.35 19.15 25.65
C SER A 15 -5.93 18.28 26.78
N GLU A 16 -6.97 17.49 26.51
CA GLU A 16 -7.66 16.53 27.38
C GLU A 16 -8.42 15.54 26.45
N PRO A 17 -8.80 14.33 26.90
CA PRO A 17 -9.72 13.45 26.17
C PRO A 17 -11.14 14.04 26.21
N THR A 18 -11.34 15.19 25.56
CA THR A 18 -12.64 15.84 25.45
C THR A 18 -13.58 14.91 24.73
N SER A 19 -14.54 14.38 25.50
CA SER A 19 -15.64 13.51 25.11
C SER A 19 -16.67 14.19 24.19
N THR A 20 -16.27 15.21 23.42
CA THR A 20 -17.15 16.19 22.80
C THR A 20 -16.85 16.47 21.32
N SER A 21 -15.91 15.76 20.68
CA SER A 21 -15.81 15.85 19.22
C SER A 21 -16.80 14.90 18.56
N THR A 22 -17.65 15.44 17.69
CA THR A 22 -18.57 14.76 16.76
C THR A 22 -17.79 13.92 15.74
N THR A 23 -16.98 12.99 16.21
CA THR A 23 -16.06 12.18 15.42
C THR A 23 -16.50 10.73 15.49
N PRO A 24 -16.51 9.99 14.37
CA PRO A 24 -16.74 8.56 14.44
C PRO A 24 -15.58 7.93 15.20
N THR A 25 -15.85 7.52 16.44
CA THR A 25 -14.98 6.66 17.25
C THR A 25 -14.79 5.35 16.50
N ILE A 26 -13.54 4.88 16.41
CA ILE A 26 -13.25 3.61 15.73
C ILE A 26 -13.96 2.51 16.51
N THR A 27 -14.90 1.83 15.86
CA THR A 27 -15.60 0.72 16.48
C THR A 27 -14.70 -0.52 16.56
N PRO A 28 -14.87 -1.39 17.56
CA PRO A 28 -14.27 -2.73 17.63
C PRO A 28 -14.32 -3.49 16.30
N LYS A 29 -15.47 -3.45 15.63
CA LYS A 29 -15.70 -4.10 14.34
C LYS A 29 -14.81 -3.52 13.24
N GLN A 30 -14.63 -2.20 13.23
CA GLN A 30 -13.72 -1.54 12.28
C GLN A 30 -12.27 -1.90 12.57
N LEU A 31 -11.85 -1.95 13.85
CA LEU A 31 -10.51 -2.43 14.21
C LEU A 31 -10.28 -3.85 13.69
N HIS A 32 -11.20 -4.77 13.94
CA HIS A 32 -11.08 -6.15 13.46
C HIS A 32 -11.06 -6.24 11.93
N HIS A 33 -11.81 -5.38 11.25
CA HIS A 33 -11.77 -5.28 9.80
C HIS A 33 -10.41 -4.82 9.29
N LEU A 34 -9.82 -3.79 9.92
CA LEU A 34 -8.48 -3.30 9.59
C LEU A 34 -7.42 -4.37 9.82
N LEU A 35 -7.46 -5.07 10.96
CA LEU A 35 -6.53 -6.17 11.26
C LEU A 35 -6.59 -7.25 10.18
N ARG A 36 -7.79 -7.59 9.70
CA ARG A 36 -7.96 -8.55 8.59
C ARG A 36 -7.36 -8.04 7.28
N LEU A 37 -7.55 -6.76 6.93
CA LEU A 37 -6.96 -6.17 5.73
C LEU A 37 -5.43 -6.14 5.80
N SER A 38 -4.87 -5.91 6.98
CA SER A 38 -3.42 -5.94 7.23
C SER A 38 -2.86 -7.34 7.50
N ALA A 39 -3.68 -8.40 7.38
CA ALA A 39 -3.30 -9.78 7.69
C ALA A 39 -2.70 -9.98 9.10
N LEU A 40 -3.17 -9.20 10.08
CA LEU A 40 -2.78 -9.29 11.49
C LEU A 40 -3.77 -10.15 12.29
N PRO A 41 -3.31 -10.83 13.35
CA PRO A 41 -4.17 -11.60 14.23
C PRO A 41 -5.12 -10.70 15.05
N PRO A 42 -6.26 -11.24 15.52
CA PRO A 42 -7.16 -10.50 16.41
C PRO A 42 -6.50 -10.19 17.77
N PRO A 43 -6.98 -9.19 18.50
CA PRO A 43 -6.41 -8.79 19.79
C PRO A 43 -6.54 -9.92 20.82
N SER A 44 -5.47 -10.17 21.59
CA SER A 44 -5.43 -11.24 22.58
C SER A 44 -6.31 -11.00 23.81
N SER A 45 -6.70 -9.74 24.07
CA SER A 45 -7.53 -9.36 25.21
C SER A 45 -8.32 -8.08 24.93
N PRO A 46 -9.46 -7.84 25.63
CA PRO A 46 -10.22 -6.60 25.47
C PRO A 46 -9.44 -5.37 25.94
N SER A 47 -8.46 -5.53 26.85
CA SER A 47 -7.56 -4.44 27.24
C SER A 47 -6.61 -4.05 26.12
N ALA A 48 -6.06 -5.04 25.40
CA ALA A 48 -5.20 -4.81 24.24
C ALA A 48 -5.99 -4.12 23.13
N GLU A 49 -7.23 -4.55 22.90
CA GLU A 49 -8.13 -3.93 21.92
C GLU A 49 -8.37 -2.44 22.21
N LYS A 50 -8.72 -2.09 23.46
CA LYS A 50 -8.89 -0.68 23.87
C LYS A 50 -7.63 0.16 23.67
N SER A 51 -6.46 -0.41 23.97
CA SER A 51 -5.17 0.26 23.76
C SER A 51 -4.90 0.52 22.27
N MET A 52 -5.20 -0.44 21.40
CA MET A 52 -5.09 -0.28 19.94
C MET A 52 -6.04 0.81 19.42
N ILE A 53 -7.30 0.83 19.90
CA ILE A 53 -8.28 1.86 19.52
C ILE A 53 -7.78 3.24 19.94
N ALA A 54 -7.35 3.42 21.19
CA ALA A 54 -6.84 4.70 21.68
C ALA A 54 -5.63 5.19 20.88
N THR A 55 -4.74 4.26 20.50
CA THR A 55 -3.58 4.56 19.64
C THR A 55 -4.03 5.04 18.26
N LEU A 56 -4.94 4.33 17.60
CA LEU A 56 -5.47 4.74 16.29
C LEU A 56 -6.20 6.08 16.35
N GLU A 57 -6.94 6.36 17.41
CA GLU A 57 -7.61 7.64 17.59
C GLU A 57 -6.62 8.80 17.70
N SER A 58 -5.52 8.61 18.46
CA SER A 58 -4.44 9.60 18.53
C SER A 58 -3.77 9.87 17.18
N GLN A 59 -3.58 8.82 16.37
CA GLN A 59 -3.00 8.93 15.03
C GLN A 59 -3.96 9.67 14.07
N LEU A 60 -5.25 9.34 14.11
CA LEU A 60 -6.26 10.00 13.29
C LEU A 60 -6.44 11.47 13.63
N TYR A 61 -6.27 11.84 14.90
CA TYR A 61 -6.30 13.24 15.30
C TYR A 61 -5.23 14.06 14.56
N PHE A 62 -4.00 13.56 14.51
CA PHE A 62 -2.92 14.20 13.76
C PHE A 62 -3.22 14.30 12.26
N VAL A 63 -3.75 13.23 11.65
CA VAL A 63 -4.13 13.24 10.22
C VAL A 63 -5.24 14.28 9.95
N ARG A 64 -6.22 14.41 10.84
CA ARG A 64 -7.30 15.40 10.70
C ARG A 64 -6.79 16.84 10.80
N ALA A 65 -5.79 17.10 11.63
CA ALA A 65 -5.15 18.41 11.69
C ALA A 65 -4.50 18.77 10.34
N ILE A 66 -3.90 17.80 9.65
CA ILE A 66 -3.36 18.00 8.28
C ILE A 66 -4.49 18.27 7.28
N GLN A 67 -5.63 17.57 7.39
CA GLN A 67 -6.78 17.76 6.50
C GLN A 67 -7.45 19.15 6.61
N GLN A 68 -7.19 19.90 7.68
CA GLN A 68 -7.70 21.26 7.84
C GLN A 68 -6.98 22.29 6.95
N VAL A 69 -5.85 21.93 6.35
CA VAL A 69 -5.10 22.80 5.44
C VAL A 69 -5.82 22.90 4.10
N ASP A 70 -6.01 24.14 3.62
CA ASP A 70 -6.56 24.38 2.29
C ASP A 70 -5.58 23.86 1.22
N THR A 71 -6.05 22.90 0.43
CA THR A 71 -5.32 22.27 -0.67
C THR A 71 -5.97 22.54 -2.02
N THR A 72 -6.84 23.57 -2.12
CA THR A 72 -7.48 23.95 -3.37
C THR A 72 -6.44 24.29 -4.45
N GLY A 73 -6.55 23.63 -5.60
CA GLY A 73 -5.64 23.83 -6.74
C GLY A 73 -4.27 23.15 -6.63
N VAL A 74 -4.03 22.32 -5.59
CA VAL A 74 -2.76 21.58 -5.43
C VAL A 74 -2.92 20.14 -5.94
N GLU A 75 -2.10 19.72 -6.90
CA GLU A 75 -2.05 18.33 -7.36
C GLU A 75 -1.30 17.43 -6.37
N PRO A 76 -1.80 16.22 -6.05
CA PRO A 76 -1.11 15.30 -5.15
C PRO A 76 0.21 14.81 -5.74
N LEU A 77 1.31 15.04 -5.02
CA LEU A 77 2.61 14.49 -5.38
C LEU A 77 2.63 12.97 -5.15
N ARG A 78 2.80 12.19 -6.23
CA ARG A 78 2.78 10.71 -6.19
C ARG A 78 4.12 10.12 -5.78
N SER A 79 5.21 10.77 -6.16
CA SER A 79 6.58 10.35 -5.85
C SER A 79 7.51 11.56 -5.88
N ILE A 80 8.63 11.50 -5.17
CA ILE A 80 9.65 12.55 -5.24
C ILE A 80 10.40 12.40 -6.57
N ARG A 81 9.95 13.11 -7.60
CA ARG A 81 10.51 13.12 -8.96
C ARG A 81 10.44 14.52 -9.56
N ASP A 82 11.09 14.69 -10.70
CA ASP A 82 10.91 15.85 -11.55
C ASP A 82 9.54 15.77 -12.26
N GLU A 83 8.56 16.50 -11.72
CA GLU A 83 7.20 16.61 -12.28
C GLU A 83 7.11 17.70 -13.37
N THR A 84 8.24 18.28 -13.81
CA THR A 84 8.22 19.16 -14.99
C THR A 84 7.79 18.39 -16.24
N ALA A 85 7.28 19.10 -17.26
CA ALA A 85 6.90 18.46 -18.52
C ALA A 85 8.06 17.69 -19.18
N ALA A 86 9.31 18.12 -18.95
CA ALA A 86 10.50 17.41 -19.40
C ALA A 86 10.70 16.10 -18.60
N GLY A 87 10.70 16.17 -17.27
CA GLY A 87 10.83 14.99 -16.40
C GLY A 87 9.74 13.95 -16.61
N LEU A 88 8.50 14.39 -16.84
CA LEU A 88 7.39 13.52 -17.20
C LEU A 88 7.61 12.83 -18.55
N LYS A 89 8.09 13.55 -19.56
CA LYS A 89 8.37 12.99 -20.88
C LYS A 89 9.48 11.94 -20.81
N GLU A 90 10.54 12.20 -20.06
CA GLU A 90 11.65 11.26 -19.85
C GLU A 90 11.22 10.01 -19.06
N ALA A 91 10.40 10.17 -18.02
CA ALA A 91 9.92 9.05 -17.22
C ALA A 91 8.81 8.22 -17.91
N SER A 92 8.15 8.79 -18.93
CA SER A 92 7.07 8.12 -19.64
C SER A 92 7.61 7.05 -20.60
N ILE A 93 7.07 5.83 -20.48
CA ILE A 93 7.33 4.76 -21.44
C ILE A 93 6.42 5.00 -22.65
N SER A 94 7.00 5.42 -23.77
CA SER A 94 6.25 5.70 -24.99
C SER A 94 5.87 4.43 -25.75
N VAL A 95 4.88 4.53 -26.65
CA VAL A 95 4.52 3.43 -27.57
C VAL A 95 5.70 3.08 -28.47
N GLU A 96 6.52 4.07 -28.86
CA GLU A 96 7.74 3.85 -29.64
C GLU A 96 8.74 2.98 -28.87
N THR A 97 8.91 3.24 -27.58
CA THR A 97 9.74 2.44 -26.68
C THR A 97 9.23 1.00 -26.56
N LEU A 98 7.91 0.79 -26.58
CA LEU A 98 7.29 -0.53 -26.48
C LEU A 98 7.12 -1.25 -27.82
N LYS A 99 7.40 -0.58 -28.95
CA LYS A 99 7.10 -1.08 -30.29
C LYS A 99 7.67 -2.48 -30.53
N GLU A 100 8.94 -2.68 -30.22
CA GLU A 100 9.63 -3.97 -30.39
C GLU A 100 9.02 -5.10 -29.55
N ALA A 101 8.50 -4.78 -28.36
CA ALA A 101 7.84 -5.75 -27.50
C ALA A 101 6.44 -6.09 -28.01
N LEU A 102 5.69 -5.07 -28.49
CA LEU A 102 4.36 -5.23 -29.06
C LEU A 102 4.37 -5.99 -30.40
N GLU A 103 5.41 -5.82 -31.23
CA GLU A 103 5.58 -6.56 -32.49
C GLU A 103 5.78 -8.07 -32.28
N LYS A 104 6.24 -8.48 -31.09
CA LYS A 104 6.38 -9.89 -30.69
C LYS A 104 5.06 -10.51 -30.23
N GLU A 105 3.98 -9.74 -30.18
CA GLU A 105 2.64 -10.22 -29.89
C GLU A 105 1.88 -10.60 -31.17
N GLU A 106 0.93 -11.52 -31.02
CA GLU A 106 0.03 -11.97 -32.07
C GLU A 106 -1.41 -11.82 -31.58
N SER A 107 -2.29 -11.30 -32.44
CA SER A 107 -3.72 -11.23 -32.16
C SER A 107 -4.37 -12.58 -32.41
N TRP A 108 -4.94 -13.21 -31.38
CA TRP A 108 -5.52 -14.55 -31.48
C TRP A 108 -7.05 -14.57 -31.33
N GLY A 109 -7.71 -15.44 -32.09
CA GLY A 109 -9.14 -15.74 -32.00
C GLY A 109 -10.06 -14.63 -32.53
N HIS A 110 -11.37 -14.84 -32.40
CA HIS A 110 -12.39 -13.93 -32.95
C HIS A 110 -12.32 -12.51 -32.35
N CYS A 111 -12.04 -12.41 -31.04
CA CYS A 111 -11.92 -11.13 -30.33
C CYS A 111 -10.52 -10.49 -30.45
N LYS A 112 -9.61 -11.04 -31.26
CA LYS A 112 -8.26 -10.52 -31.53
C LYS A 112 -7.48 -10.10 -30.27
N ARG A 113 -7.52 -10.92 -29.22
CA ARG A 113 -6.81 -10.60 -27.98
C ARG A 113 -5.29 -10.73 -28.21
N PRO A 114 -4.48 -9.71 -27.82
CA PRO A 114 -3.03 -9.81 -27.95
C PRO A 114 -2.49 -10.93 -27.06
N ARG A 115 -1.59 -11.74 -27.61
CA ARG A 115 -0.88 -12.82 -26.92
C ARG A 115 0.58 -12.81 -27.34
N ARG A 116 1.48 -13.03 -26.39
CA ARG A 116 2.91 -13.21 -26.69
C ARG A 116 3.13 -14.51 -27.46
N ARG A 117 3.92 -14.48 -28.54
CA ARG A 117 4.33 -15.67 -29.29
C ARG A 117 5.14 -16.60 -28.39
N ARG A 118 4.73 -17.86 -28.28
CA ARG A 118 5.40 -18.87 -27.43
C ARG A 118 6.51 -19.63 -28.14
N ASP A 119 6.56 -19.54 -29.47
CA ASP A 119 7.45 -20.34 -30.31
C ASP A 119 8.87 -19.76 -30.40
N VAL A 120 9.07 -18.54 -29.91
CA VAL A 120 10.40 -17.93 -29.81
C VAL A 120 10.93 -18.23 -28.41
N PRO A 121 11.93 -19.13 -28.26
CA PRO A 121 12.57 -19.33 -26.97
C PRO A 121 13.20 -18.01 -26.53
N VAL A 122 12.76 -17.50 -25.39
CA VAL A 122 13.40 -16.36 -24.74
C VAL A 122 14.66 -16.90 -24.08
N ASP A 123 15.80 -16.25 -24.32
CA ASP A 123 17.02 -16.55 -23.58
C ASP A 123 16.82 -16.11 -22.12
N THR A 124 16.58 -17.08 -21.25
CA THR A 124 16.39 -16.86 -19.81
C THR A 124 17.64 -17.16 -18.99
N TYR A 125 18.76 -17.46 -19.66
CA TYR A 125 20.05 -17.79 -19.04
C TYR A 125 20.47 -16.71 -18.03
N GLY A 126 20.79 -17.12 -16.80
CA GLY A 126 21.16 -16.25 -15.68
C GLY A 126 19.99 -15.52 -15.00
N SER A 127 18.80 -15.47 -15.60
CA SER A 127 17.61 -14.80 -15.02
C SER A 127 16.65 -15.76 -14.33
N GLU A 128 16.53 -16.99 -14.84
CA GLU A 128 15.67 -18.04 -14.29
C GLU A 128 16.46 -19.18 -13.60
N ASP A 129 17.79 -19.08 -13.57
CA ASP A 129 18.70 -20.08 -12.96
C ASP A 129 18.75 -20.04 -11.43
N TRP A 130 17.89 -19.24 -10.79
CA TRP A 130 17.84 -19.13 -9.33
C TRP A 130 16.89 -20.18 -8.74
N ASP A 131 17.25 -20.73 -7.57
CA ASP A 131 16.36 -21.64 -6.84
C ASP A 131 15.19 -20.84 -6.25
N ALA A 132 14.06 -20.86 -6.97
CA ALA A 132 12.82 -20.23 -6.55
C ALA A 132 12.34 -20.65 -5.14
N LEU A 133 12.75 -21.83 -4.68
CA LEU A 133 12.36 -22.40 -3.39
C LEU A 133 13.50 -22.36 -2.36
N GLY A 134 14.62 -21.71 -2.67
CA GLY A 134 15.83 -21.72 -1.83
C GLY A 134 15.62 -21.06 -0.46
N THR A 135 14.77 -20.03 -0.40
CA THR A 135 14.44 -19.30 0.84
C THR A 135 13.17 -19.81 1.54
N ALA A 136 12.50 -20.82 0.98
CA ALA A 136 11.23 -21.31 1.51
C ALA A 136 11.44 -22.17 2.77
N SER A 137 10.72 -21.85 3.85
CA SER A 137 10.75 -22.64 5.09
C SER A 137 10.06 -24.01 4.95
N GLN A 138 9.06 -24.13 4.08
CA GLN A 138 8.34 -25.36 3.78
C GLN A 138 8.13 -25.50 2.27
N LYS A 139 8.53 -26.65 1.72
CA LYS A 139 8.33 -27.01 0.31
C LYS A 139 8.01 -28.49 0.17
N VAL A 140 7.18 -28.82 -0.82
CA VAL A 140 6.90 -30.20 -1.24
C VAL A 140 7.18 -30.28 -2.72
N GLY A 141 8.25 -31.00 -3.08
CA GLY A 141 8.74 -31.06 -4.45
C GLY A 141 9.05 -29.66 -5.00
N ARG A 142 8.33 -29.27 -6.06
CA ARG A 142 8.48 -27.98 -6.75
C ARG A 142 7.46 -26.92 -6.32
N TYR A 143 6.77 -27.12 -5.19
CA TYR A 143 5.68 -26.25 -4.75
C TYR A 143 5.93 -25.69 -3.35
N PHE A 144 5.51 -24.43 -3.15
CA PHE A 144 5.35 -23.84 -1.83
C PHE A 144 4.18 -24.51 -1.11
N VAL A 145 4.34 -24.74 0.20
CA VAL A 145 3.28 -25.32 1.03
C VAL A 145 2.69 -24.24 1.92
N VAL A 146 1.39 -24.03 1.81
CA VAL A 146 0.62 -23.15 2.68
C VAL A 146 -0.42 -24.00 3.40
N LYS A 147 -0.42 -23.95 4.74
CA LYS A 147 -1.45 -24.63 5.55
C LYS A 147 -2.77 -23.90 5.34
N SER A 148 -3.75 -24.55 4.69
CA SER A 148 -5.09 -23.97 4.61
C SER A 148 -5.76 -24.05 5.98
N GLY A 149 -6.05 -22.92 6.60
CA GLY A 149 -6.84 -22.86 7.82
C GLY A 149 -8.29 -23.23 7.53
N LYS A 150 -8.65 -24.50 7.70
CA LYS A 150 -10.05 -24.90 7.95
C LYS A 150 -10.16 -25.20 9.45
N GLY A 151 -10.79 -24.28 10.19
CA GLY A 151 -10.95 -24.26 11.66
C GLY A 151 -10.14 -23.10 12.25
N VAL A 152 -10.70 -22.11 12.96
CA VAL A 152 -11.84 -22.09 13.90
C VAL A 152 -12.67 -20.82 13.63
N ALA A 153 -14.00 -20.98 13.56
CA ALA A 153 -14.97 -19.89 13.57
C ALA A 153 -15.26 -19.45 15.00
#